data_AF-A0A9P0NVF2-F1
#
_entry.id   AF-A0A9P0NVF2-F1
#
_cell.length_a   1.000
_cell.length_b   1.000
_cell.length_c   1.000
_cell.angle_alpha   90.00
_cell.angle_beta   90.00
_cell.angle_gamma   90.00
#
_symmetry.space_group_name_H-M   'P 1'
#
loop_
_entity.id
_entity.type
_entity.pdbx_description
1 polymer ?
#
loop_
_entity_poly.entity_id
_entity_poly.type
_entity_poly.pdbx_seq_one_letter_code
_entity_poly.pdbx_strand_id
1 'polypeptide(L)'
;MAASYSFASLGELYDEPSEDEVLARLKIAAAGFLPEGWKDWRVRKDHVVHMEPSVLNKMRFCLSALEIAKAFNPDAKCLKERPYRDMKVKMMSWPFCVGLILGPPSLALQVRGSALHCELVTQSVKNLRGLLMTRKEASKLLGDGSETDESESCSQSTSKQRVSTTSRLQCLEAESAATRSLLQEILSRLDRKGSDTGDSDLEEDQAEEFM
;
A
#
# COMPACT_ATOMS: atom_id res chain seq x y z
N MET A 1 15.89 -23.43 11.11
CA MET A 1 15.01 -23.47 12.30
C MET A 1 13.71 -22.78 11.94
N ALA A 2 12.57 -23.46 12.01
CA ALA A 2 11.28 -22.80 11.78
C ALA A 2 10.94 -21.97 13.03
N ALA A 3 10.80 -20.66 12.87
CA ALA A 3 10.30 -19.82 13.96
C ALA A 3 8.85 -20.24 14.26
N SER A 4 8.58 -20.68 15.48
CA SER A 4 7.23 -20.96 15.96
C SER A 4 6.51 -19.63 16.16
N TYR A 5 5.62 -19.27 15.23
CA TYR A 5 4.77 -18.09 15.36
C TYR A 5 3.54 -18.42 16.21
N SER A 6 3.25 -17.61 17.22
CA SER A 6 2.00 -17.70 17.98
C SER A 6 0.88 -16.90 17.29
N PHE A 7 -0.32 -17.48 17.22
CA PHE A 7 -1.50 -16.87 16.62
C PHE A 7 -2.60 -16.72 17.66
N ALA A 8 -3.33 -15.61 17.60
CA ALA A 8 -4.49 -15.32 18.42
C ALA A 8 -5.65 -14.87 17.52
N SER A 9 -6.88 -14.96 18.04
CA SER A 9 -8.01 -14.29 17.43
C SER A 9 -8.00 -12.80 17.78
N LEU A 10 -8.54 -11.95 16.91
CA LEU A 10 -8.66 -10.51 17.19
C LEU A 10 -9.62 -10.25 18.36
N GLY A 11 -10.57 -11.15 18.60
CA GLY A 11 -11.46 -11.17 19.77
C GLY A 11 -10.69 -11.37 21.07
N GLU A 12 -9.77 -12.33 21.14
CA GLU A 12 -8.90 -12.51 22.32
C GLU A 12 -8.10 -11.24 22.65
N LEU A 13 -7.55 -10.58 21.63
CA LEU A 13 -6.83 -9.31 21.82
C LEU A 13 -7.75 -8.16 22.23
N TYR A 14 -9.02 -8.21 21.83
CA TYR A 14 -10.03 -7.25 22.24
C TYR A 14 -10.44 -7.45 23.71
N ASP A 15 -10.59 -8.68 24.16
CA ASP A 15 -11.01 -9.00 25.53
C ASP A 15 -9.86 -8.86 26.55
N GLU A 16 -8.61 -8.74 26.10
CA GLU A 16 -7.45 -8.49 26.96
C GLU A 16 -7.60 -7.14 27.71
N PRO A 17 -7.52 -7.13 29.06
CA PRO A 17 -7.65 -5.90 29.83
C PRO A 17 -6.51 -4.94 29.50
N SER A 18 -6.83 -3.66 29.37
CA SER A 18 -5.83 -2.61 29.15
C SER A 18 -6.08 -1.43 30.06
N GLU A 19 -4.99 -0.91 30.63
CA GLU A 19 -4.98 0.32 31.42
C GLU A 19 -4.96 1.59 30.54
N ASP A 20 -4.69 1.47 29.23
CA ASP A 20 -4.63 2.63 28.34
C ASP A 20 -6.03 3.03 27.84
N GLU A 21 -6.51 4.18 28.30
CA GLU A 21 -7.81 4.75 27.94
C GLU A 21 -7.97 4.99 26.43
N VAL A 22 -6.89 5.25 25.70
CA VAL A 22 -6.92 5.42 24.24
C VAL A 22 -7.19 4.08 23.58
N LEU A 23 -6.55 3.00 24.06
CA LEU A 23 -6.80 1.66 23.53
C LEU A 23 -8.24 1.22 23.83
N ALA A 24 -8.77 1.52 25.01
CA ALA A 24 -10.16 1.23 25.36
C ALA A 24 -11.14 1.95 24.39
N ARG A 25 -10.91 3.23 24.10
CA ARG A 25 -11.72 3.99 23.12
C ARG A 25 -11.60 3.44 21.71
N LEU A 26 -10.40 3.05 21.28
CA LEU A 26 -10.18 2.40 19.97
C LEU A 26 -10.89 1.05 19.87
N LYS A 27 -10.89 0.25 20.94
CA LYS A 27 -11.64 -1.01 21.03
C LYS A 27 -13.13 -0.75 20.84
N ILE A 28 -13.71 0.21 21.56
CA ILE A 28 -15.13 0.58 21.42
C ILE A 28 -15.45 1.03 19.99
N ALA A 29 -14.62 1.91 19.41
CA ALA A 29 -14.80 2.38 18.03
C ALA A 29 -14.73 1.23 17.01
N ALA A 30 -13.81 0.28 17.21
CA ALA A 30 -13.70 -0.91 16.37
C ALA A 30 -14.92 -1.81 16.47
N ALA A 31 -15.43 -2.06 17.69
CA ALA A 31 -16.61 -2.89 17.88
C ALA A 31 -17.86 -2.30 17.18
N GLY A 32 -17.98 -0.98 17.11
CA GLY A 32 -19.09 -0.30 16.43
C GLY A 32 -18.96 -0.21 14.90
N PHE A 33 -17.74 -0.33 14.36
CA PHE A 33 -17.48 -0.13 12.93
C PHE A 33 -17.17 -1.43 12.16
N LEU A 34 -16.64 -2.45 12.83
CA LEU A 34 -16.21 -3.69 12.20
C LEU A 34 -17.40 -4.60 11.83
N PRO A 35 -17.29 -5.39 10.75
CA PRO A 35 -18.37 -6.26 10.30
C PRO A 35 -18.49 -7.48 11.22
N GLU A 36 -19.64 -8.15 11.19
CA GLU A 36 -19.84 -9.39 11.94
C GLU A 36 -18.73 -10.44 11.66
N GLY A 37 -18.34 -11.19 12.69
CA GLY A 37 -17.24 -12.16 12.62
C GLY A 37 -15.82 -11.57 12.69
N TRP A 38 -15.67 -10.26 12.94
CA TRP A 38 -14.35 -9.64 13.07
C TRP A 38 -13.51 -10.21 14.22
N LYS A 39 -14.16 -10.70 15.29
CA LYS A 39 -13.48 -11.31 16.43
C LYS A 39 -12.71 -12.58 16.04
N ASP A 40 -13.18 -13.31 15.03
CA ASP A 40 -12.56 -14.56 14.59
C ASP A 40 -11.35 -14.34 13.67
N TRP A 41 -11.01 -13.08 13.37
CA TRP A 41 -9.87 -12.78 12.50
C TRP A 41 -8.55 -13.20 13.16
N ARG A 42 -7.83 -14.07 12.45
CA ARG A 42 -6.56 -14.60 12.94
C ARG A 42 -5.41 -13.63 12.71
N VAL A 43 -4.66 -13.36 13.78
CA VAL A 43 -3.51 -12.44 13.78
C VAL A 43 -2.34 -13.05 14.54
N ARG A 44 -1.12 -12.68 14.16
CA ARG A 44 0.10 -13.08 14.87
C ARG A 44 0.21 -12.28 16.16
N LYS A 45 0.49 -12.98 17.26
CA LYS A 45 0.65 -12.38 18.59
C LYS A 45 2.07 -11.80 18.76
N ASP A 46 3.06 -12.36 18.08
CA ASP A 46 4.44 -11.87 18.06
C ASP A 46 4.58 -10.71 17.06
N HIS A 47 4.24 -9.50 17.50
CA HIS A 47 3.92 -8.35 16.64
C HIS A 47 5.02 -7.27 16.60
N VAL A 48 6.29 -7.65 16.69
CA VAL A 48 7.39 -6.69 16.49
C VAL A 48 7.51 -6.35 15.01
N VAL A 49 6.71 -5.39 14.56
CA VAL A 49 6.73 -4.91 13.18
C VAL A 49 7.62 -3.66 13.11
N HIS A 50 8.90 -3.85 12.77
CA HIS A 50 9.77 -2.74 12.45
C HIS A 50 9.38 -2.17 11.08
N MET A 51 8.87 -0.94 11.04
CA MET A 51 8.43 -0.30 9.81
C MET A 51 9.26 0.93 9.47
N GLU A 52 9.60 1.05 8.20
CA GLU A 52 10.17 2.26 7.65
C GLU A 52 9.12 3.40 7.64
N PRO A 53 9.51 4.65 7.90
CA PRO A 53 8.71 5.86 7.71
C PRO A 53 7.84 5.90 6.44
N SER A 54 8.39 5.40 5.32
CA SER A 54 7.73 5.40 4.01
C SER A 54 6.44 4.57 4.00
N VAL A 55 6.41 3.49 4.77
CA VAL A 55 5.31 2.52 4.82
C VAL A 55 4.21 2.99 5.77
N LEU A 56 4.55 3.68 6.86
CA LEU A 56 3.59 4.27 7.81
C LEU A 56 2.59 5.22 7.12
N ASN A 57 3.05 5.97 6.12
CA ASN A 57 2.20 6.89 5.36
C ASN A 57 1.18 6.15 4.49
N LYS A 58 1.56 4.99 3.95
CA LYS A 58 0.68 4.15 3.12
C LYS A 58 -0.21 3.21 3.94
N MET A 59 0.05 3.10 5.24
CA MET A 59 -0.65 2.19 6.12
C MET A 59 -2.13 2.57 6.27
N ARG A 60 -2.99 1.57 6.12
CA ARG A 60 -4.46 1.69 6.24
C ARG A 60 -4.96 0.75 7.32
N PHE A 61 -5.78 1.28 8.23
CA PHE A 61 -6.46 0.52 9.27
C PHE A 61 -7.90 0.22 8.86
N CYS A 62 -8.53 -0.73 9.54
CA CYS A 62 -9.98 -0.96 9.51
C CYS A 62 -10.80 0.13 10.22
N LEU A 63 -10.16 1.18 10.74
CA LEU A 63 -10.79 2.31 11.40
C LEU A 63 -10.68 3.56 10.52
N SER A 64 -11.70 4.41 10.57
CA SER A 64 -11.66 5.71 9.91
C SER A 64 -10.64 6.63 10.60
N ALA A 65 -10.07 7.57 9.85
CA ALA A 65 -9.14 8.55 10.43
C ALA A 65 -9.82 9.42 11.50
N LEU A 66 -11.13 9.61 11.40
CA LEU A 66 -11.95 10.35 12.36
C LEU A 66 -12.04 9.62 13.70
N GLU A 67 -12.34 8.32 13.68
CA GLU A 67 -12.43 7.51 14.89
C GLU A 67 -11.08 7.42 15.61
N ILE A 68 -9.99 7.28 14.85
CA ILE A 68 -8.63 7.30 15.41
C ILE A 68 -8.36 8.65 16.08
N ALA A 69 -8.67 9.76 15.40
CA ALA A 69 -8.44 11.09 15.95
C ALA A 69 -9.23 11.32 17.26
N LYS A 70 -10.53 10.99 17.27
CA LYS A 70 -11.40 11.13 18.45
C LYS A 70 -10.98 10.23 19.61
N ALA A 71 -10.48 9.03 19.31
CA ALA A 71 -10.00 8.10 20.34
C ALA A 71 -8.73 8.61 21.03
N PHE A 72 -7.86 9.33 20.33
CA PHE A 72 -6.69 9.98 20.95
C PHE A 72 -7.09 11.27 21.66
N ASN A 73 -7.75 12.18 20.94
CA ASN A 73 -8.12 13.51 21.40
C ASN A 73 -9.60 13.78 21.02
N PRO A 74 -10.54 13.69 21.96
CA PRO A 74 -11.97 13.84 21.65
C PRO A 74 -12.31 15.28 21.22
N ASP A 75 -11.53 16.25 21.69
CA ASP A 75 -11.71 17.69 21.40
C ASP A 75 -10.88 18.18 20.20
N ALA A 76 -10.27 17.26 19.43
CA ALA A 76 -9.42 17.64 18.30
C ALA A 76 -10.25 18.27 17.17
N LYS A 77 -10.03 19.57 16.91
CA LYS A 77 -10.68 20.31 15.80
C LYS A 77 -9.98 20.14 14.44
N CYS A 78 -8.73 19.70 14.42
CA CYS A 78 -7.99 19.51 13.17
C CYS A 78 -7.05 18.31 13.25
N LEU A 79 -6.81 17.67 12.10
CA LEU A 79 -5.95 16.48 12.01
C LEU A 79 -4.74 16.76 11.11
N LYS A 80 -3.69 17.32 11.72
CA LYS A 80 -2.38 17.55 11.07
C LYS A 80 -1.69 16.20 10.79
N GLU A 81 -0.87 16.16 9.74
CA GLU A 81 -0.22 14.92 9.28
C GLU A 81 0.77 14.34 10.27
N ARG A 82 1.62 15.20 10.88
CA ARG A 82 2.64 14.76 11.85
C ARG A 82 2.03 14.12 13.10
N PRO A 83 1.08 14.75 13.83
CA PRO A 83 0.40 14.11 14.96
C PRO A 83 -0.33 12.82 14.56
N TYR A 84 -0.98 12.80 13.39
CA TYR A 84 -1.66 11.59 12.93
C TYR A 84 -0.68 10.43 12.69
N ARG A 85 0.51 10.72 12.17
CA ARG A 85 1.56 9.72 12.03
C ARG A 85 2.03 9.20 13.39
N ASP A 86 2.19 10.07 14.38
CA ASP A 86 2.57 9.68 15.75
C ASP A 86 1.50 8.81 16.40
N MET A 87 0.21 9.11 16.18
CA MET A 87 -0.92 8.25 16.60
C MET A 87 -0.81 6.85 15.99
N LYS A 88 -0.52 6.74 14.68
CA LYS A 88 -0.32 5.43 14.03
C LYS A 88 0.85 4.66 14.66
N VAL A 89 1.95 5.33 14.99
CA VAL A 89 3.10 4.70 15.65
C VAL A 89 2.71 4.19 17.03
N LYS A 90 1.95 4.97 17.83
CA LYS A 90 1.42 4.50 19.12
C LYS A 90 0.47 3.31 18.92
N MET A 91 -0.38 3.33 17.89
CA MET A 91 -1.25 2.18 17.58
C MET A 91 -0.45 0.90 17.28
N MET A 92 0.74 0.99 16.70
CA MET A 92 1.57 -0.18 16.43
C MET A 92 2.14 -0.85 17.69
N SER A 93 2.15 -0.16 18.84
CA SER A 93 2.59 -0.78 20.09
C SER A 93 1.53 -1.69 20.72
N TRP A 94 0.30 -1.69 20.20
CA TRP A 94 -0.78 -2.54 20.70
C TRP A 94 -1.12 -3.67 19.73
N PRO A 95 -1.06 -4.94 20.15
CA PRO A 95 -1.32 -6.07 19.26
C PRO A 95 -2.72 -6.03 18.63
N PHE A 96 -3.73 -5.57 19.38
CA PHE A 96 -5.09 -5.37 18.87
C PHE A 96 -5.10 -4.46 17.64
N CYS A 97 -4.44 -3.30 17.72
CA CYS A 97 -4.41 -2.32 16.63
C CYS A 97 -3.57 -2.80 15.44
N VAL A 98 -2.51 -3.58 15.68
CA VAL A 98 -1.74 -4.23 14.60
C VAL A 98 -2.64 -5.18 13.81
N GLY A 99 -3.53 -5.92 14.49
CA GLY A 99 -4.52 -6.79 13.86
C GLY A 99 -5.53 -6.06 12.95
N LEU A 100 -5.71 -4.75 13.14
CA LEU A 100 -6.60 -3.92 12.33
C LEU A 100 -5.96 -3.41 11.03
N ILE A 101 -4.72 -3.81 10.70
CA ILE A 101 -4.07 -3.32 9.49
C ILE A 101 -4.61 -4.05 8.25
N LEU A 102 -5.06 -3.26 7.27
CA LEU A 102 -5.54 -3.71 5.96
C LEU A 102 -4.51 -3.61 4.87
N GLY A 103 -3.60 -2.63 4.97
CA GLY A 103 -2.67 -2.33 3.91
C GLY A 103 -1.43 -1.60 4.41
N PRO A 104 -0.30 -1.73 3.70
CA PRO A 104 -0.13 -2.42 2.41
C PRO A 104 -0.19 -3.96 2.51
N PRO A 105 -0.43 -4.70 1.38
CA PRO A 105 -0.60 -6.16 1.39
C PRO A 105 0.58 -6.91 2.01
N SER A 106 1.81 -6.44 1.79
CA SER A 106 3.01 -6.99 2.41
C SER A 106 2.92 -7.01 3.94
N LEU A 107 2.39 -5.94 4.53
CA LEU A 107 2.21 -5.83 5.97
C LEU A 107 1.03 -6.67 6.47
N ALA A 108 -0.09 -6.63 5.76
CA ALA A 108 -1.26 -7.42 6.12
C ALA A 108 -0.95 -8.92 6.13
N LEU A 109 -0.13 -9.40 5.18
CA LEU A 109 0.39 -10.76 5.15
C LEU A 109 1.30 -11.07 6.34
N GLN A 110 2.17 -10.15 6.73
CA GLN A 110 3.02 -10.32 7.92
C GLN A 110 2.20 -10.43 9.20
N VAL A 111 1.18 -9.58 9.37
CA VAL A 111 0.31 -9.57 10.55
C VAL A 111 -0.52 -10.86 10.63
N ARG A 112 -1.05 -11.36 9.52
CA ARG A 112 -1.98 -12.50 9.50
C ARG A 112 -1.29 -13.83 9.31
N GLY A 113 -0.08 -13.82 8.77
CA GLY A 113 0.73 -14.99 8.45
C GLY A 113 0.24 -15.86 7.28
N SER A 114 -0.94 -15.62 6.73
CA SER A 114 -1.52 -16.38 5.63
C SER A 114 -2.25 -15.47 4.63
N ALA A 115 -2.07 -15.76 3.34
CA ALA A 115 -2.76 -15.06 2.26
C ALA A 115 -4.28 -15.24 2.32
N LEU A 116 -4.74 -16.45 2.64
CA LEU A 116 -6.18 -16.76 2.74
C LEU A 116 -6.85 -15.90 3.82
N HIS A 117 -6.25 -15.79 5.01
CA HIS A 117 -6.78 -14.93 6.07
C HIS A 117 -6.72 -13.44 5.73
N CYS A 118 -5.79 -13.03 4.87
CA CYS A 118 -5.71 -11.65 4.36
C CYS A 118 -6.83 -11.35 3.38
N GLU A 119 -7.13 -12.29 2.48
CA GLU A 119 -8.21 -12.16 1.52
C GLU A 119 -9.58 -12.16 2.17
N LEU A 120 -9.83 -13.07 3.11
CA LEU A 120 -11.12 -13.14 3.84
C LEU A 120 -11.47 -11.78 4.46
N VAL A 121 -10.54 -11.18 5.19
CA VAL A 121 -10.81 -9.89 5.83
C VAL A 121 -10.87 -8.75 4.83
N THR A 122 -10.07 -8.80 3.77
CA THR A 122 -10.17 -7.83 2.69
C THR A 122 -11.56 -7.85 2.04
N GLN A 123 -12.17 -9.03 1.89
CA GLN A 123 -13.54 -9.19 1.39
C GLN A 123 -14.56 -8.71 2.42
N SER A 124 -14.43 -9.08 3.70
CA SER A 124 -15.34 -8.64 4.77
C SER A 124 -15.38 -7.12 4.91
N VAL A 125 -14.23 -6.45 4.74
CA VAL A 125 -14.10 -5.00 4.90
C VAL A 125 -14.36 -4.25 3.57
N LYS A 126 -14.59 -4.97 2.46
CA LYS A 126 -14.80 -4.36 1.13
C LYS A 126 -15.96 -3.34 1.14
N ASN A 127 -17.05 -3.66 1.84
CA ASN A 127 -18.22 -2.79 1.97
C ASN A 127 -17.94 -1.55 2.85
N LEU A 128 -17.01 -1.67 3.80
CA LEU A 128 -16.63 -0.58 4.70
C LEU A 128 -15.62 0.38 4.08
N ARG A 129 -14.94 -0.01 3.00
CA ARG A 129 -13.93 0.85 2.35
C ARG A 129 -14.46 2.21 1.92
N GLY A 130 -15.74 2.30 1.55
CA GLY A 130 -16.38 3.58 1.22
C GLY A 130 -16.59 4.50 2.42
N LEU A 131 -16.69 3.92 3.63
CA LEU A 131 -16.83 4.66 4.89
C LEU A 131 -15.48 5.00 5.54
N LEU A 132 -14.37 4.40 5.07
CA LEU A 132 -13.03 4.69 5.57
C LEU A 132 -12.58 6.07 5.07
N MET A 133 -12.99 7.09 5.82
CA MET A 133 -12.67 8.48 5.51
C MET A 133 -11.16 8.72 5.50
N THR A 134 -10.70 9.49 4.52
CA THR A 134 -9.29 9.91 4.46
C THR A 134 -9.00 10.96 5.53
N ARG A 135 -7.71 11.16 5.87
CA ARG A 135 -7.29 12.22 6.81
C ARG A 135 -7.83 13.59 6.43
N LYS A 136 -7.83 13.91 5.13
CA LYS A 136 -8.29 15.21 4.61
C LYS A 136 -9.77 15.41 4.84
N GLU A 137 -10.58 14.38 4.59
CA GLU A 137 -12.02 14.40 4.86
C GLU A 137 -12.31 14.47 6.36
N ALA A 138 -11.60 13.69 7.17
CA ALA A 138 -11.73 13.73 8.62
C ALA A 138 -11.38 15.12 9.17
N SER A 139 -10.31 15.75 8.69
CA SER A 139 -9.94 17.11 9.10
C SER A 139 -10.97 18.15 8.68
N LYS A 140 -11.67 17.95 7.55
CA LYS A 140 -12.75 18.82 7.12
C LYS A 140 -13.96 18.70 8.06
N LEU A 141 -14.38 17.46 8.38
CA LEU A 141 -15.48 17.23 9.32
C LEU A 141 -15.20 17.75 10.74
N LEU A 142 -13.95 17.71 11.19
CA LEU A 142 -13.56 18.27 12.49
C LEU A 142 -13.52 19.81 12.48
N GLY A 143 -13.25 20.43 11.32
CA GLY A 143 -13.13 21.88 11.14
C GLY A 143 -14.45 22.58 10.81
N ASP A 144 -15.39 21.90 10.13
CA ASP A 144 -16.69 22.47 9.70
C ASP A 144 -17.64 22.84 10.87
N GLY A 145 -17.25 22.60 12.12
CA GLY A 145 -17.96 23.10 13.31
C GLY A 145 -17.58 24.53 13.73
N SER A 146 -16.67 25.18 13.01
CA SER A 146 -16.13 26.50 13.34
C SER A 146 -16.14 27.37 12.07
N GLU A 147 -17.31 27.88 11.69
CA GLU A 147 -17.44 29.05 10.80
C GLU A 147 -16.90 30.31 11.52
N THR A 148 -15.64 30.27 11.93
CA THR A 148 -14.93 31.46 12.40
C THR A 148 -14.01 31.85 11.27
N ASP A 149 -14.52 32.85 10.56
CA ASP A 149 -13.92 33.62 9.48
C ASP A 149 -12.64 34.32 9.97
N GLU A 150 -11.61 33.55 10.35
CA GLU A 150 -10.29 34.10 10.72
C GLU A 150 -9.18 33.37 9.96
N SER A 151 -8.81 34.05 8.88
CA SER A 151 -7.46 34.20 8.36
C SER A 151 -6.32 33.82 9.32
N GLU A 152 -5.93 32.55 9.37
CA GLU A 152 -4.57 32.15 9.77
C GLU A 152 -4.02 31.03 8.88
N SER A 153 -3.39 31.48 7.79
CA SER A 153 -2.08 31.03 7.30
C SER A 153 -1.67 29.58 7.63
N CYS A 154 -2.23 28.62 6.90
CA CYS A 154 -1.44 27.46 6.48
C CYS A 154 -0.66 27.83 5.21
N SER A 155 0.37 28.66 5.38
CA SER A 155 1.56 28.78 4.53
C SER A 155 1.39 28.31 3.08
N GLN A 156 0.89 29.22 2.25
CA GLN A 156 1.14 29.19 0.82
C GLN A 156 2.64 29.46 0.59
N SER A 157 3.45 28.40 0.51
CA SER A 157 4.81 28.52 -0.02
C SER A 157 4.77 28.49 -1.55
N THR A 158 4.85 29.69 -2.11
CA THR A 158 5.47 30.08 -3.37
C THR A 158 5.29 29.16 -4.57
N SER A 159 4.35 29.56 -5.42
CA SER A 159 4.37 29.32 -6.85
C SER A 159 5.71 29.72 -7.50
N LYS A 160 6.03 29.03 -8.59
CA LYS A 160 6.98 29.35 -9.68
C LYS A 160 8.36 28.71 -9.60
N GLN A 161 8.41 27.42 -9.88
CA GLN A 161 9.20 26.96 -11.02
C GLN A 161 8.39 25.92 -11.80
N ARG A 162 7.91 26.32 -12.98
CA ARG A 162 7.24 25.46 -13.95
C ARG A 162 8.21 24.34 -14.33
N VAL A 163 8.05 23.16 -13.75
CA VAL A 163 8.52 21.94 -14.38
C VAL A 163 7.35 21.48 -15.22
N SER A 164 7.47 21.60 -16.54
CA SER A 164 6.46 21.13 -17.48
C SER A 164 6.18 19.67 -17.18
N THR A 165 5.02 19.39 -16.59
CA THR A 165 4.46 18.05 -16.54
C THR A 165 4.13 17.66 -17.96
N THR A 166 5.12 17.15 -18.69
CA THR A 166 4.84 16.17 -19.73
C THR A 166 4.01 15.09 -19.04
N SER A 167 2.78 14.94 -19.54
CA SER A 167 1.79 14.05 -18.94
C SER A 167 2.45 12.69 -18.72
N ARG A 168 2.23 12.05 -17.59
CA ARG A 168 2.70 10.68 -17.33
C ARG A 168 2.33 9.72 -18.48
N LEU A 169 1.26 10.06 -19.20
CA LEU A 169 0.79 9.45 -20.43
C LEU A 169 1.75 9.67 -21.63
N GLN A 170 2.31 10.87 -21.82
CA GLN A 170 3.36 11.14 -22.82
C GLN A 170 4.67 10.42 -22.53
N CYS A 171 5.01 10.20 -21.26
CA CYS A 171 6.20 9.43 -20.88
C CYS A 171 6.03 7.95 -21.25
N LEU A 172 4.85 7.37 -20.98
CA LEU A 172 4.51 6.01 -21.42
C LEU A 172 4.44 5.89 -22.94
N GLU A 173 3.95 6.92 -23.63
CA GLU A 173 3.85 6.94 -25.09
C GLU A 173 5.25 6.97 -25.74
N ALA A 174 6.18 7.77 -25.20
CA ALA A 174 7.57 7.80 -25.64
C ALA A 174 8.30 6.47 -25.39
N GLU A 175 8.07 5.83 -24.25
CA GLU A 175 8.63 4.51 -23.93
C GLU A 175 8.04 3.42 -24.86
N SER A 176 6.75 3.51 -25.17
CA SER A 176 6.11 2.62 -26.15
C SER A 176 6.62 2.83 -27.58
N ALA A 177 6.97 4.06 -27.96
CA ALA A 177 7.54 4.37 -29.26
C ALA A 177 8.98 3.83 -29.39
N ALA A 178 9.78 3.95 -28.33
CA ALA A 178 11.15 3.42 -28.30
C ALA A 178 11.18 1.89 -28.44
N THR A 179 10.28 1.17 -27.75
CA THR A 179 10.19 -0.29 -27.86
C THR A 179 9.74 -0.75 -29.25
N ARG A 180 8.82 -0.03 -29.91
CA ARG A 180 8.44 -0.30 -31.30
C ARG A 180 9.58 -0.08 -32.28
N SER A 181 10.35 1.00 -32.12
CA SER A 181 11.51 1.28 -32.97
C SER A 181 12.57 0.17 -32.88
N LEU A 182 12.87 -0.29 -31.66
CA LEU A 182 13.83 -1.37 -31.43
C LEU A 182 13.37 -2.70 -32.04
N LEU A 183 12.09 -3.04 -31.92
CA LEU A 183 11.53 -4.23 -32.57
C LEU A 183 11.60 -4.15 -34.10
N GLN A 184 11.33 -2.97 -34.66
CA GLN A 184 11.38 -2.75 -36.11
C GLN A 184 12.82 -2.86 -36.64
N GLU A 185 13.81 -2.38 -35.89
CA GLU A 185 15.22 -2.56 -36.24
C GLU A 185 15.65 -4.05 -36.20
N ILE A 186 15.22 -4.81 -35.18
CA ILE A 186 15.51 -6.24 -35.08
C ILE A 186 14.92 -7.00 -36.27
N LEU A 187 13.65 -6.73 -36.61
CA LEU A 187 13.00 -7.36 -37.76
C LEU A 187 13.71 -7.01 -39.09
N SER A 188 14.14 -5.76 -39.24
CA SER A 188 14.88 -5.32 -40.44
C SER A 188 16.26 -5.97 -40.57
N ARG A 189 16.91 -6.30 -39.45
CA ARG A 189 18.19 -7.04 -39.46
C ARG A 189 18.00 -8.51 -39.80
N LEU A 190 16.90 -9.12 -39.40
CA LEU A 190 16.58 -10.51 -39.73
C LEU A 190 16.29 -10.67 -41.23
N ASP A 191 15.57 -9.73 -41.83
CA ASP A 191 15.23 -9.76 -43.25
C ASP A 191 16.48 -9.62 -44.16
N ARG A 192 17.46 -8.80 -43.75
CA ARG A 192 18.74 -8.65 -44.47
C ARG A 192 19.67 -9.85 -44.34
N LYS A 193 19.54 -10.64 -43.28
CA LYS A 193 20.42 -11.80 -43.04
C LYS A 193 19.98 -13.05 -43.81
N GLY A 194 18.81 -13.01 -44.46
CA GLY A 194 18.30 -14.11 -45.28
C GLY A 194 18.73 -14.07 -46.75
N SER A 195 19.37 -13.00 -47.24
CA SER A 195 19.67 -12.83 -48.67
C SER A 195 21.14 -13.01 -49.07
N ASP A 196 22.02 -13.40 -48.14
CA ASP A 196 23.47 -13.49 -48.38
C ASP A 196 23.99 -14.93 -48.19
N THR A 197 23.27 -15.88 -48.79
CA THR A 197 23.71 -17.29 -48.89
C THR A 197 23.47 -17.76 -50.32
N GLY A 198 24.05 -17.02 -51.27
CA GLY A 198 24.10 -17.37 -52.68
C GLY A 198 25.55 -17.56 -53.11
N ASP A 199 25.81 -18.72 -53.73
CA ASP A 199 27.00 -19.11 -54.48
C ASP A 199 28.35 -19.13 -53.77
N SER A 200 28.84 -20.35 -53.56
CA SER A 200 30.25 -20.68 -53.83
C SER A 200 30.35 -22.18 -54.09
N ASP A 201 30.28 -22.50 -55.38
CA ASP A 201 31.04 -23.53 -56.10
C ASP A 201 31.32 -24.87 -55.39
N LEU A 202 30.53 -25.87 -55.77
CA LEU A 202 30.95 -27.26 -55.75
C LEU A 202 31.86 -27.49 -56.97
N GLU A 203 33.17 -27.32 -56.79
CA GLU A 203 34.14 -27.86 -57.73
C GLU A 203 34.08 -29.39 -57.69
N GLU A 204 33.50 -29.96 -58.75
CA GLU A 204 33.82 -31.29 -59.25
C GLU A 204 35.31 -31.33 -59.57
N ASP A 205 36.08 -32.15 -58.85
CA ASP A 205 37.32 -32.69 -59.40
C ASP A 205 37.22 -34.22 -59.41
N GLN A 206 37.04 -34.71 -60.64
CA GLN A 206 37.19 -36.10 -61.04
C GLN A 206 38.68 -36.46 -61.12
N ALA A 207 38.88 -37.78 -61.29
CA ALA A 207 40.00 -38.40 -61.98
C ALA A 207 41.27 -38.57 -61.13
N GLU A 208 41.62 -39.82 -60.81
CA GLU A 208 42.61 -40.62 -61.57
C GLU A 208 43.94 -40.58 -60.78
N GLU A 209 44.81 -41.57 -60.67
CA GLU A 209 44.96 -42.91 -61.20
C GLU A 209 46.42 -43.33 -60.82
N PHE A 210 46.68 -44.63 -60.69
CA PHE A 210 48.00 -45.32 -60.59
C PHE A 210 48.91 -44.97 -59.37
N MET A 211 49.22 -45.92 -58.47
CA MET A 211 50.21 -47.01 -58.58
C MET A 211 51.66 -46.52 -58.54
#